data_AF-A0A971USM4-F1
#
_entry.id   AF-A0A971USM4-F1
#
_cell.length_a   1.000
_cell.length_b   1.000
_cell.length_c   1.000
_cell.angle_alpha   90.00
_cell.angle_beta   90.00
_cell.angle_gamma   90.00
#
_symmetry.space_group_name_H-M   'P 1'
#
loop_
_entity.id
_entity.type
_entity.pdbx_description
1 polymer ?
#
loop_
_entity_poly.entity_id
_entity_poly.type
_entity_poly.pdbx_seq_one_letter_code
_entity_poly.pdbx_strand_id
1 'polypeptide(L)'
;MKIKFKEQQFQLDAVKSVVDCFKGQPREFSRFTLDRGRVKNQLRGQAYLLYEEGFKNKPIVISEEEVLNNIRQVQARNGLKLSDRLEGKYNLTIEMETGTGKTHTYIRTMYELYKAYGWSKYIVVVPSIAIREGVYKTFQITEDHFMDLYGTKIRYFIYNSKQLYKIDQFASDSGINVMIINSQAFNSRGKDARRIYMELDDFGTRKPIDIIAQTNPILIIDEPQSVEGKNTKEALKLFNPLFTLRYSATHREEYNKIYRLDALDAYNKKLVKKIQVKGISVKGTTGTTGYIYFEGINLSDKKKPTARIEFEVKQKSGIKRITKNVDVGFNLYEHSKYMEQYKGYTVAEINGYKNTITFTNG
;
A
#
# COMPACT_ATOMS: atom_id res chain seq x y z
N MET A 1 24.49 -16.96 -1.69
CA MET A 1 24.25 -16.80 -0.25
C MET A 1 22.80 -17.21 0.05
N LYS A 2 22.55 -18.24 0.87
CA LYS A 2 21.18 -18.60 1.30
C LYS A 2 20.81 -17.76 2.53
N ILE A 3 19.67 -17.06 2.48
CA ILE A 3 19.15 -16.29 3.61
C ILE A 3 18.61 -17.28 4.65
N LYS A 4 19.05 -17.16 5.91
CA LYS A 4 18.45 -17.91 7.02
C LYS A 4 17.36 -17.05 7.66
N PHE A 5 16.12 -17.53 7.65
CA PHE A 5 15.01 -16.89 8.34
C PHE A 5 15.01 -17.34 9.80
N LYS A 6 14.77 -16.38 10.71
CA LYS A 6 14.63 -16.63 12.14
C LYS A 6 13.18 -16.37 12.52
N GLU A 7 12.59 -17.30 13.27
CA GLU A 7 11.28 -17.09 13.86
C GLU A 7 11.37 -16.02 14.96
N GLN A 8 10.47 -15.04 14.88
CA GLN A 8 10.38 -13.93 15.82
C GLN A 8 9.04 -14.00 16.54
N GLN A 9 9.05 -13.98 17.86
CA GLN A 9 7.84 -14.19 18.67
C GLN A 9 6.73 -13.20 18.32
N PHE A 10 7.06 -11.92 18.12
CA PHE A 10 6.06 -10.90 17.76
C PHE A 10 5.36 -11.18 16.41
N GLN A 11 6.02 -11.88 15.48
CA GLN A 11 5.38 -12.29 14.22
C GLN A 11 4.42 -13.45 14.47
N LEU A 12 4.80 -14.40 15.33
CA LEU A 12 3.92 -15.50 15.77
C LEU A 12 2.68 -14.97 16.48
N ASP A 13 2.86 -13.98 17.36
CA ASP A 13 1.77 -13.37 18.13
C ASP A 13 0.77 -12.65 17.21
N ALA A 14 1.26 -11.94 16.20
CA ALA A 14 0.43 -11.31 15.18
C ALA A 14 -0.37 -12.34 14.37
N VAL A 15 0.30 -13.41 13.90
CA VAL A 15 -0.34 -14.50 13.16
C VAL A 15 -1.41 -15.19 14.01
N LYS A 16 -1.08 -15.54 15.26
CA LYS A 16 -1.99 -16.17 16.21
C LYS A 16 -3.21 -15.29 16.51
N SER A 17 -3.01 -13.97 16.59
CA SER A 17 -4.10 -13.02 16.79
C SER A 17 -5.12 -13.08 15.64
N VAL A 18 -4.67 -13.23 14.39
CA VAL A 18 -5.57 -13.41 13.24
C VAL A 18 -6.31 -14.75 13.30
N VAL A 19 -5.60 -15.84 13.58
CA VAL A 19 -6.20 -17.19 13.63
C VAL A 19 -7.25 -17.27 14.74
N ASP A 20 -6.95 -16.75 15.93
CA ASP A 20 -7.83 -16.80 17.10
C ASP A 20 -9.13 -16.02 16.90
N CYS A 21 -9.19 -15.01 16.02
CA CYS A 21 -10.43 -14.29 15.70
C CYS A 21 -11.54 -15.20 15.13
N PHE A 22 -11.18 -16.33 14.54
CA PHE A 22 -12.12 -17.27 13.92
C PHE A 22 -12.19 -18.62 14.66
N LYS A 23 -11.74 -18.67 15.91
CA LYS A 23 -11.77 -19.88 16.72
C LYS A 23 -13.19 -20.46 16.78
N GLY A 24 -13.32 -21.76 16.51
CA GLY A 24 -14.61 -22.45 16.39
C GLY A 24 -15.04 -22.70 14.95
N GLN A 25 -14.44 -22.01 13.97
CA GLN A 25 -14.65 -22.31 12.55
C GLN A 25 -14.13 -23.74 12.23
N PRO A 26 -14.93 -24.60 11.58
CA PRO A 26 -14.50 -25.93 11.17
C PRO A 26 -13.49 -25.86 10.02
N ARG A 27 -12.54 -26.79 10.04
CA ARG A 27 -11.58 -26.98 8.95
C ARG A 27 -12.18 -27.84 7.85
N GLU A 28 -12.61 -27.20 6.77
CA GLU A 28 -13.23 -27.90 5.64
C GLU A 28 -12.88 -27.24 4.31
N PHE A 29 -12.72 -28.07 3.29
CA PHE A 29 -12.54 -27.61 1.91
C PHE A 29 -13.90 -27.41 1.24
N SER A 30 -14.04 -26.32 0.48
CA SER A 30 -15.27 -26.03 -0.26
C SER A 30 -14.98 -25.99 -1.76
N ARG A 31 -15.89 -26.58 -2.53
CA ARG A 31 -15.83 -26.64 -3.99
C ARG A 31 -16.98 -25.85 -4.61
N PHE A 32 -16.82 -25.45 -5.85
CA PHE A 32 -17.89 -24.88 -6.67
C PHE A 32 -17.77 -25.38 -8.11
N THR A 33 -18.86 -25.30 -8.85
CA THR A 33 -18.85 -25.63 -10.28
C THR A 33 -18.15 -24.52 -11.05
N LEU A 34 -16.97 -24.79 -11.59
CA LEU A 34 -16.24 -23.83 -12.42
C LEU A 34 -16.78 -23.92 -13.85
N ASP A 35 -17.43 -22.84 -14.31
CA ASP A 35 -17.81 -22.69 -15.71
C ASP A 35 -16.56 -22.34 -16.53
N ARG A 36 -16.17 -23.19 -17.50
CA ARG A 36 -15.07 -22.92 -18.44
C ARG A 36 -15.46 -22.03 -19.62
N GLY A 37 -16.73 -21.62 -19.69
CA GLY A 37 -17.23 -20.72 -20.72
C GLY A 37 -17.51 -21.43 -22.04
N ARG A 38 -17.79 -20.65 -23.08
CA ARG A 38 -18.16 -21.18 -24.41
C ARG A 38 -17.04 -20.95 -25.41
N VAL A 39 -16.68 -21.98 -26.18
CA VAL A 39 -15.76 -21.84 -27.32
C VAL A 39 -16.57 -21.55 -28.59
N LYS A 40 -16.22 -20.50 -29.34
CA LYS A 40 -16.81 -20.23 -30.67
C LYS A 40 -16.59 -21.46 -31.56
N ASN A 41 -17.68 -22.02 -32.11
CA ASN A 41 -17.80 -23.24 -32.94
C ASN A 41 -18.00 -24.60 -32.24
N GLN A 42 -18.25 -24.67 -30.93
CA GLN A 42 -18.75 -25.93 -30.33
C GLN A 42 -20.27 -26.08 -30.52
N LEU A 43 -20.68 -27.24 -31.06
CA LEU A 43 -22.09 -27.66 -31.18
C LEU A 43 -22.78 -27.58 -29.81
N ARG A 44 -24.03 -27.06 -29.79
CA ARG A 44 -24.87 -26.85 -28.61
C ARG A 44 -25.03 -28.07 -27.66
N GLY A 45 -24.66 -29.28 -28.11
CA GLY A 45 -24.74 -30.52 -27.33
C GLY A 45 -23.46 -30.94 -26.57
N GLN A 46 -22.29 -30.33 -26.81
CA GLN A 46 -21.04 -30.67 -26.10
C GLN A 46 -20.70 -29.71 -24.94
N ALA A 47 -21.51 -28.67 -24.72
CA ALA A 47 -21.30 -27.69 -23.65
C ALA A 47 -21.42 -28.29 -22.23
N TYR A 48 -22.08 -29.44 -22.08
CA TYR A 48 -22.25 -30.14 -20.81
C TYR A 48 -20.96 -30.81 -20.27
N LEU A 49 -19.89 -30.91 -21.07
CA LEU A 49 -18.64 -31.58 -20.72
C LEU A 49 -17.54 -30.66 -20.15
N LEU A 50 -17.84 -29.39 -19.88
CA LEU A 50 -16.84 -28.36 -19.50
C LEU A 50 -16.96 -27.87 -18.05
N TYR A 51 -17.67 -28.59 -17.19
CA TYR A 51 -17.70 -28.29 -15.76
C TYR A 51 -16.52 -28.98 -15.07
N GLU A 52 -15.59 -28.18 -14.56
CA GLU A 52 -14.54 -28.67 -13.65
C GLU A 52 -14.85 -28.26 -12.21
N GLU A 53 -14.27 -28.98 -11.25
CA GLU A 53 -14.32 -28.56 -9.85
C GLU A 53 -13.40 -27.35 -9.63
N GLY A 54 -13.99 -26.23 -9.20
CA GLY A 54 -13.28 -25.08 -8.65
C GLY A 54 -13.18 -25.18 -7.13
N PHE A 55 -12.16 -24.54 -6.55
CA PHE A 55 -11.94 -24.48 -5.10
C PHE A 55 -12.17 -23.06 -4.58
N LYS A 56 -12.90 -22.97 -3.46
CA LYS A 56 -13.22 -21.70 -2.80
C LYS A 56 -13.00 -21.79 -1.30
N ASN A 57 -12.79 -20.65 -0.66
CA ASN A 57 -12.79 -20.62 0.79
C ASN A 57 -14.20 -20.89 1.33
N LYS A 58 -14.30 -21.84 2.28
CA LYS A 58 -15.56 -22.10 2.99
C LYS A 58 -16.03 -20.83 3.71
N PRO A 59 -17.31 -20.43 3.59
CA PRO A 59 -17.85 -19.33 4.36
C PRO A 59 -17.63 -19.50 5.88
N ILE A 60 -17.55 -18.37 6.58
CA ILE A 60 -17.54 -18.36 8.04
C ILE A 60 -18.92 -18.84 8.52
N VAL A 61 -18.95 -19.92 9.30
CA VAL A 61 -20.21 -20.55 9.79
C VAL A 61 -20.46 -20.28 11.27
N ILE A 62 -19.44 -19.86 12.02
CA ILE A 62 -19.62 -19.32 13.36
C ILE A 62 -20.38 -17.98 13.29
N SER A 63 -21.15 -17.70 14.34
CA SER A 63 -21.99 -16.51 14.39
C SER A 63 -21.16 -15.22 14.45
N GLU A 64 -21.73 -14.11 14.00
CA GLU A 64 -21.09 -12.79 14.12
C GLU A 64 -20.80 -12.43 15.58
N GLU A 65 -21.64 -12.86 16.52
CA GLU A 65 -21.43 -12.68 17.95
C GLU A 65 -20.22 -13.47 18.48
N GLU A 66 -20.06 -14.74 18.06
CA GLU A 66 -18.90 -15.55 18.40
C GLU A 66 -17.61 -14.94 17.84
N VAL A 67 -17.62 -14.46 16.59
CA VAL A 67 -16.46 -13.77 15.99
C VAL A 67 -16.13 -12.50 16.76
N LEU A 68 -17.13 -11.70 17.15
CA LEU A 68 -16.92 -10.50 17.96
C LEU A 68 -16.32 -10.84 19.33
N ASN A 69 -16.81 -11.89 19.97
CA ASN A 69 -16.29 -12.36 21.26
C ASN A 69 -14.84 -12.85 21.13
N ASN A 70 -14.51 -13.59 20.07
CA ASN A 70 -13.14 -13.99 19.75
C ASN A 70 -12.23 -12.77 19.55
N ILE A 71 -12.66 -11.77 18.79
CA ILE A 71 -11.92 -10.51 18.57
C ILE A 71 -11.67 -9.79 19.89
N ARG A 72 -12.68 -9.69 20.78
CA ARG A 72 -12.54 -9.07 22.11
C ARG A 72 -11.54 -9.82 22.98
N GLN A 73 -11.52 -11.15 22.95
CA GLN A 73 -10.53 -11.94 23.68
C GLN A 73 -9.11 -11.69 23.16
N VAL A 74 -8.94 -11.62 21.83
CA VAL A 74 -7.66 -11.28 21.19
C VAL A 74 -7.21 -9.86 21.57
N GLN A 75 -8.13 -8.89 21.53
CA GLN A 75 -7.87 -7.51 21.93
C GLN A 75 -7.44 -7.39 23.39
N ALA A 76 -8.18 -8.04 24.31
CA ALA A 76 -7.84 -8.06 25.73
C ALA A 76 -6.43 -8.61 25.97
N ARG A 77 -6.10 -9.75 25.34
CA ARG A 77 -4.77 -10.37 25.44
C ARG A 77 -3.65 -9.47 24.91
N ASN A 78 -3.92 -8.68 23.88
CA ASN A 78 -2.96 -7.76 23.28
C ASN A 78 -2.99 -6.35 23.89
N GLY A 79 -3.75 -6.13 24.97
CA GLY A 79 -3.86 -4.82 25.63
C GLY A 79 -4.50 -3.74 24.75
N LEU A 80 -5.39 -4.13 23.85
CA LEU A 80 -6.10 -3.25 22.92
C LEU A 80 -7.49 -2.88 23.45
N LYS A 81 -8.02 -1.74 23.01
CA LYS A 81 -9.41 -1.37 23.26
C LYS A 81 -10.33 -2.43 22.65
N LEU A 82 -11.32 -2.87 23.42
CA LEU A 82 -12.32 -3.84 22.97
C LEU A 82 -13.26 -3.22 21.94
N SER A 83 -13.58 -3.96 20.88
CA SER A 83 -14.55 -3.55 19.86
C SER A 83 -15.97 -3.61 20.41
N ASP A 84 -16.75 -2.55 20.21
CA ASP A 84 -18.18 -2.52 20.55
C ASP A 84 -19.02 -3.36 19.57
N ARG A 85 -18.62 -3.39 18.30
CA ARG A 85 -19.25 -4.12 17.19
C ARG A 85 -18.23 -4.52 16.13
N LEU A 86 -18.64 -5.36 15.18
CA LEU A 86 -17.81 -5.76 14.03
C LEU A 86 -17.75 -4.65 12.97
N GLU A 87 -16.80 -3.74 13.11
CA GLU A 87 -16.60 -2.65 12.14
C GLU A 87 -16.21 -3.18 10.75
N GLY A 88 -16.90 -2.70 9.70
CA GLY A 88 -16.60 -3.02 8.30
C GLY A 88 -16.74 -4.50 7.90
N LYS A 89 -17.43 -5.33 8.70
CA LYS A 89 -17.63 -6.78 8.58
C LYS A 89 -16.33 -7.57 8.31
N TYR A 90 -15.83 -8.22 9.36
CA TYR A 90 -14.60 -9.03 9.36
C TYR A 90 -13.39 -8.28 8.75
N ASN A 91 -13.29 -6.98 9.01
CA ASN A 91 -12.16 -6.18 8.59
C ASN A 91 -11.21 -6.01 9.77
N LEU A 92 -10.10 -6.75 9.75
CA LEU A 92 -9.15 -6.87 10.86
C LEU A 92 -7.90 -6.05 10.57
N THR A 93 -7.48 -5.27 11.57
CA THR A 93 -6.33 -4.39 11.49
C THR A 93 -5.17 -4.93 12.31
N ILE A 94 -4.01 -5.06 11.65
CA ILE A 94 -2.75 -5.53 12.21
C ILE A 94 -1.74 -4.39 12.09
N GLU A 95 -1.37 -3.80 13.21
CA GLU A 95 -0.40 -2.71 13.26
C GLU A 95 1.01 -3.26 13.51
N MET A 96 1.92 -3.01 12.58
CA MET A 96 3.30 -3.47 12.62
C MET A 96 4.24 -2.42 12.04
N GLU A 97 5.19 -2.00 12.85
CA GLU A 97 6.23 -1.05 12.46
C GLU A 97 6.99 -1.49 11.20
N THR A 98 7.43 -0.52 10.40
CA THR A 98 8.33 -0.71 9.27
C THR A 98 9.60 -1.46 9.68
N GLY A 99 10.11 -2.31 8.78
CA GLY A 99 11.30 -3.12 9.05
C GLY A 99 11.10 -4.34 9.97
N THR A 100 9.90 -4.58 10.50
CA THR A 100 9.62 -5.74 11.39
C THR A 100 9.17 -7.02 10.64
N GLY A 101 9.16 -7.00 9.30
CA GLY A 101 8.82 -8.18 8.50
C GLY A 101 7.31 -8.43 8.31
N LYS A 102 6.54 -7.37 8.05
CA LYS A 102 5.10 -7.44 7.72
C LYS A 102 4.78 -8.48 6.64
N THR A 103 5.51 -8.45 5.51
CA THR A 103 5.31 -9.38 4.40
C THR A 103 5.51 -10.84 4.80
N HIS A 104 6.58 -11.13 5.54
CA HIS A 104 6.81 -12.47 6.10
C HIS A 104 5.65 -12.92 7.01
N THR A 105 5.16 -12.00 7.84
CA THR A 105 4.07 -12.26 8.80
C THR A 105 2.78 -12.63 8.08
N TYR A 106 2.34 -11.88 7.08
CA TYR A 106 1.09 -12.24 6.39
C TYR A 106 1.22 -13.47 5.50
N ILE A 107 2.41 -13.80 4.97
CA ILE A 107 2.63 -15.07 4.27
C ILE A 107 2.43 -16.21 5.27
N ARG A 108 3.00 -16.11 6.47
CA ARG A 108 2.79 -17.09 7.53
C ARG A 108 1.33 -17.18 7.96
N THR A 109 0.63 -16.04 8.04
CA THR A 109 -0.82 -16.01 8.32
C THR A 109 -1.61 -16.84 7.32
N MET A 110 -1.25 -16.83 6.03
CA MET A 110 -1.92 -17.68 5.02
C MET A 110 -1.75 -19.17 5.34
N TYR A 111 -0.53 -19.60 5.69
CA TYR A 111 -0.28 -21.00 6.07
C TYR A 111 -1.05 -21.41 7.33
N GLU A 112 -1.05 -20.57 8.38
CA GLU A 112 -1.76 -20.91 9.62
C GLU A 112 -3.28 -20.90 9.46
N LEU A 113 -3.84 -20.00 8.64
CA LEU A 113 -5.26 -20.02 8.31
C LEU A 113 -5.64 -21.25 7.47
N TYR A 114 -4.79 -21.66 6.53
CA TYR A 114 -4.99 -22.91 5.78
C TYR A 114 -4.94 -24.13 6.70
N LYS A 115 -3.97 -24.17 7.63
CA LYS A 115 -3.83 -25.23 8.61
C LYS A 115 -5.02 -25.30 9.57
N ALA A 116 -5.49 -24.16 10.05
CA ALA A 116 -6.59 -24.08 11.03
C ALA A 116 -7.96 -24.29 10.38
N TYR A 117 -8.22 -23.71 9.22
CA TYR A 117 -9.58 -23.58 8.66
C TYR A 117 -9.72 -24.05 7.21
N GLY A 118 -8.62 -24.40 6.53
CA GLY A 118 -8.64 -24.88 5.14
C GLY A 118 -8.77 -23.77 4.09
N TRP A 119 -8.73 -22.51 4.49
CA TRP A 119 -8.78 -21.38 3.56
C TRP A 119 -7.50 -21.28 2.73
N SER A 120 -7.65 -21.23 1.42
CA SER A 120 -6.56 -21.40 0.46
C SER A 120 -6.51 -20.31 -0.62
N LYS A 121 -7.49 -19.42 -0.70
CA LYS A 121 -7.58 -18.38 -1.75
C LYS A 121 -7.33 -17.00 -1.17
N TYR A 122 -6.28 -16.34 -1.64
CA TYR A 122 -5.83 -15.05 -1.12
C TYR A 122 -5.56 -14.05 -2.23
N ILE A 123 -5.80 -12.77 -1.95
CA ILE A 123 -5.40 -11.66 -2.83
C ILE A 123 -4.61 -10.65 -2.00
N VAL A 124 -3.37 -10.39 -2.38
CA VAL A 124 -2.53 -9.34 -1.78
C VAL A 124 -2.66 -8.07 -2.62
N VAL A 125 -3.18 -7.01 -2.00
CA VAL A 125 -3.38 -5.69 -2.60
C VAL A 125 -2.31 -4.74 -2.06
N VAL A 126 -1.52 -4.17 -2.97
CA VAL A 126 -0.41 -3.26 -2.65
C VAL A 126 -0.59 -1.90 -3.33
N PRO A 127 0.02 -0.80 -2.86
CA PRO A 127 -0.27 0.52 -3.41
C PRO A 127 0.52 0.86 -4.68
N SER A 128 1.69 0.24 -4.90
CA SER A 128 2.59 0.59 -6.01
C SER A 128 3.21 -0.64 -6.67
N ILE A 129 3.71 -0.45 -7.90
CA ILE A 129 4.45 -1.47 -8.65
C ILE A 129 5.72 -1.88 -7.89
N ALA A 130 6.46 -0.93 -7.32
CA ALA A 130 7.68 -1.24 -6.56
C ALA A 130 7.41 -2.13 -5.35
N ILE A 131 6.35 -1.85 -4.59
CA ILE A 131 5.94 -2.70 -3.45
C ILE A 131 5.46 -4.06 -3.97
N ARG A 132 4.73 -4.11 -5.10
CA ARG A 132 4.32 -5.36 -5.75
C ARG A 132 5.49 -6.28 -6.07
N GLU A 133 6.56 -5.74 -6.66
CA GLU A 133 7.78 -6.49 -6.97
C GLU A 133 8.49 -6.94 -5.69
N GLY A 134 8.55 -6.08 -4.67
CA GLY A 134 9.13 -6.44 -3.36
C GLY A 134 8.38 -7.59 -2.66
N VAL A 135 7.05 -7.57 -2.69
CA VAL A 135 6.21 -8.65 -2.17
C VAL A 135 6.42 -9.93 -2.96
N TYR A 136 6.36 -9.87 -4.29
CA TYR A 136 6.62 -11.03 -5.16
C TYR A 136 8.00 -11.64 -4.89
N LYS A 137 9.03 -10.79 -4.73
CA LYS A 137 10.36 -11.25 -4.37
C LYS A 137 10.41 -11.90 -2.99
N THR A 138 9.64 -11.40 -2.03
CA THR A 138 9.57 -11.97 -0.68
C THR A 138 8.94 -13.37 -0.69
N PHE A 139 7.91 -13.61 -1.51
CA PHE A 139 7.40 -14.96 -1.74
C PHE A 139 8.51 -15.89 -2.27
N GLN A 140 9.25 -15.47 -3.31
CA GLN A 140 10.33 -16.27 -3.89
C GLN A 140 11.42 -16.66 -2.87
N ILE A 141 11.89 -15.71 -2.06
CA ILE A 141 13.00 -15.98 -1.14
C ILE A 141 12.56 -16.78 0.10
N THR A 142 11.27 -16.76 0.44
CA THR A 142 10.73 -17.48 1.62
C THR A 142 10.16 -18.86 1.26
N GLU A 143 10.13 -19.26 -0.02
CA GLU A 143 9.55 -20.55 -0.44
C GLU A 143 10.13 -21.75 0.30
N ASP A 144 11.46 -21.91 0.28
CA ASP A 144 12.11 -23.07 0.89
C ASP A 144 11.92 -23.04 2.42
N HIS A 145 11.98 -21.85 3.02
CA HIS A 145 11.74 -21.68 4.44
C HIS A 145 10.35 -22.16 4.87
N PHE A 146 9.30 -21.76 4.13
CA PHE A 146 7.94 -22.17 4.45
C PHE A 146 7.64 -23.61 4.01
N MET A 147 8.30 -24.10 2.96
CA MET A 147 8.25 -25.51 2.59
C MET A 147 8.79 -26.39 3.74
N ASP A 148 9.92 -26.02 4.34
CA ASP A 148 10.49 -26.73 5.47
C ASP A 148 9.57 -26.70 6.71
N LEU A 149 8.89 -25.57 6.94
CA LEU A 149 7.98 -25.39 8.09
C LEU A 149 6.61 -26.07 7.94
N TYR A 150 6.03 -26.04 6.74
CA TYR A 150 4.64 -26.45 6.49
C TYR A 150 4.49 -27.65 5.54
N GLY A 151 5.56 -28.10 4.91
CA GLY A 151 5.55 -29.22 3.96
C GLY A 151 4.85 -28.93 2.63
N THR A 152 4.48 -27.68 2.37
CA THR A 152 3.81 -27.27 1.12
C THR A 152 4.22 -25.85 0.73
N LYS A 153 4.11 -25.54 -0.57
CA LYS A 153 4.41 -24.21 -1.13
C LYS A 153 3.12 -23.49 -1.50
N ILE A 154 3.08 -22.19 -1.23
CA ILE A 154 2.10 -21.28 -1.82
C ILE A 154 2.38 -21.13 -3.31
N ARG A 155 1.34 -21.27 -4.14
CA ARG A 155 1.37 -20.82 -5.54
C ARG A 155 1.01 -19.34 -5.58
N TYR A 156 1.86 -18.52 -6.19
CA TYR A 156 1.63 -17.08 -6.25
C TYR A 156 1.91 -16.51 -7.64
N PHE A 157 1.18 -15.46 -8.00
CA PHE A 157 1.40 -14.75 -9.25
C PHE A 157 1.00 -13.29 -9.17
N ILE A 158 1.62 -12.47 -10.01
CA ILE A 158 1.21 -11.09 -10.26
C ILE A 158 0.05 -11.10 -11.26
N TYR A 159 -1.04 -10.41 -10.93
CA TYR A 159 -2.16 -10.25 -11.85
C TYR A 159 -1.72 -9.53 -13.13
N ASN A 160 -2.07 -10.12 -14.28
CA ASN A 160 -1.82 -9.58 -15.60
C ASN A 160 -3.02 -9.91 -16.50
N SER A 161 -3.66 -8.89 -17.08
CA SER A 161 -4.86 -9.04 -17.92
C SER A 161 -4.62 -9.77 -19.25
N LYS A 162 -3.36 -10.05 -19.59
CA LYS A 162 -2.95 -10.88 -20.73
C LYS A 162 -2.71 -12.36 -20.35
N GLN A 163 -2.61 -12.67 -19.06
CA GLN A 163 -2.30 -14.02 -18.56
C GLN A 163 -3.51 -14.64 -17.84
N LEU A 164 -4.65 -14.71 -18.52
CA LEU A 164 -5.93 -15.13 -17.93
C LEU A 164 -5.93 -16.59 -17.45
N TYR A 165 -5.11 -17.46 -18.06
CA TYR A 165 -4.93 -18.84 -17.62
C TYR A 165 -4.49 -18.96 -16.15
N LYS A 166 -3.80 -17.95 -15.60
CA LYS A 166 -3.41 -17.92 -14.18
C LYS A 166 -4.61 -17.75 -13.25
N ILE A 167 -5.68 -17.12 -13.74
CA ILE A 167 -6.93 -16.95 -13.00
C ILE A 167 -7.69 -18.27 -12.97
N ASP A 168 -7.72 -19.02 -14.09
CA ASP A 168 -8.25 -20.38 -14.09
C ASP A 168 -7.47 -21.27 -13.11
N GLN A 169 -6.14 -21.24 -13.14
CA GLN A 169 -5.29 -21.98 -12.17
C GLN A 169 -5.56 -21.56 -10.73
N PHE A 170 -5.72 -20.25 -10.48
CA PHE A 170 -6.07 -19.74 -9.15
C PHE A 170 -7.40 -20.30 -8.66
N ALA A 171 -8.39 -20.48 -9.54
CA ALA A 171 -9.70 -21.02 -9.18
C ALA A 171 -9.72 -22.56 -9.07
N SER A 172 -8.96 -23.28 -9.90
CA SER A 172 -9.03 -24.75 -10.00
C SER A 172 -8.01 -25.51 -9.15
N ASP A 173 -6.94 -24.87 -8.67
CA ASP A 173 -5.95 -25.55 -7.81
C ASP A 173 -6.45 -25.69 -6.37
N SER A 174 -6.22 -26.82 -5.71
CA SER A 174 -6.69 -27.07 -4.33
C SER A 174 -5.75 -26.55 -3.24
N GLY A 175 -4.51 -26.23 -3.60
CA GLY A 175 -3.47 -25.74 -2.69
C GLY A 175 -3.66 -24.26 -2.32
N ILE A 176 -2.70 -23.72 -1.57
CA ILE A 176 -2.71 -22.30 -1.19
C ILE A 176 -2.31 -21.47 -2.41
N ASN A 177 -3.19 -20.56 -2.83
CA ASN A 177 -3.04 -19.71 -4.00
C ASN A 177 -3.14 -18.22 -3.63
N VAL A 178 -2.20 -17.43 -4.13
CA VAL A 178 -2.10 -15.99 -3.87
C VAL A 178 -2.01 -15.21 -5.17
N MET A 179 -2.99 -14.33 -5.41
CA MET A 179 -2.90 -13.32 -6.46
C MET A 179 -2.36 -12.01 -5.89
N ILE A 180 -1.35 -11.40 -6.51
CA ILE A 180 -0.79 -10.11 -6.09
C ILE A 180 -1.20 -9.03 -7.11
N ILE A 181 -1.82 -7.95 -6.65
CA ILE A 181 -2.32 -6.87 -7.48
C ILE A 181 -2.03 -5.50 -6.87
N ASN A 182 -1.70 -4.50 -7.69
CA ASN A 182 -1.53 -3.13 -7.24
C ASN A 182 -2.84 -2.32 -7.39
N SER A 183 -3.14 -1.45 -6.43
CA SER A 183 -4.37 -0.66 -6.39
C SER A 183 -4.55 0.25 -7.61
N GLN A 184 -3.45 0.75 -8.18
CA GLN A 184 -3.47 1.57 -9.39
C GLN A 184 -4.08 0.83 -10.60
N ALA A 185 -4.03 -0.51 -10.61
CA ALA A 185 -4.65 -1.32 -11.68
C ALA A 185 -6.16 -1.09 -11.79
N PHE A 186 -6.84 -0.80 -10.66
CA PHE A 186 -8.29 -0.55 -10.64
C PHE A 186 -8.67 0.87 -11.09
N ASN A 187 -7.77 1.84 -10.90
CA ASN A 187 -8.02 3.24 -11.27
C ASN A 187 -7.67 3.52 -12.75
N SER A 188 -7.00 2.60 -13.43
CA SER A 188 -6.64 2.74 -14.83
C SER A 188 -7.86 2.60 -15.73
N ARG A 189 -8.05 3.56 -16.65
CA ARG A 189 -9.13 3.55 -17.66
C ARG A 189 -8.71 2.88 -18.97
N GLY A 190 -7.48 2.38 -19.05
CA GLY A 190 -6.95 1.74 -20.25
C GLY A 190 -7.72 0.48 -20.65
N LYS A 191 -7.65 0.11 -21.93
CA LYS A 191 -8.29 -1.11 -22.47
C LYS A 191 -7.88 -2.35 -21.65
N ASP A 192 -6.61 -2.46 -21.30
CA ASP A 192 -6.07 -3.59 -20.53
C ASP A 192 -6.57 -3.66 -19.08
N ALA A 193 -6.91 -2.52 -18.46
CA ALA A 193 -7.45 -2.48 -17.11
C ALA A 193 -8.94 -2.89 -17.10
N ARG A 194 -9.69 -2.49 -18.14
CA ARG A 194 -11.11 -2.86 -18.28
C ARG A 194 -11.33 -4.35 -18.55
N ARG A 195 -10.33 -5.07 -19.06
CA ARG A 195 -10.42 -6.51 -19.35
C ARG A 195 -10.89 -7.35 -18.16
N ILE A 196 -10.56 -6.97 -16.92
CA ILE A 196 -10.99 -7.72 -15.73
C ILE A 196 -12.52 -7.75 -15.55
N TYR A 197 -13.21 -6.72 -16.07
CA TYR A 197 -14.67 -6.53 -15.94
C TYR A 197 -15.46 -6.91 -17.20
N MET A 198 -14.77 -7.23 -18.30
CA MET A 198 -15.38 -7.52 -19.59
C MET A 198 -15.44 -9.02 -19.84
N GLU A 199 -16.42 -9.44 -20.65
CA GLU A 199 -16.39 -10.77 -21.23
C GLU A 199 -15.28 -10.82 -22.29
N LEU A 200 -14.44 -11.85 -22.21
CA LEU A 200 -13.30 -12.00 -23.09
C LEU A 200 -13.45 -13.29 -23.89
N ASP A 201 -13.47 -13.18 -25.23
CA ASP A 201 -13.53 -14.35 -26.12
C ASP A 201 -12.38 -15.33 -25.83
N ASP A 202 -11.16 -14.82 -25.61
CA ASP A 202 -9.97 -15.60 -25.23
C ASP A 202 -10.05 -16.21 -23.81
N PHE A 203 -11.16 -15.98 -23.10
CA PHE A 203 -11.45 -16.51 -21.76
C PHE A 203 -12.80 -17.25 -21.73
N GLY A 204 -13.24 -17.75 -22.88
CA GLY A 204 -14.52 -18.47 -23.01
C GLY A 204 -15.74 -17.57 -22.79
N THR A 205 -15.62 -16.27 -23.11
CA THR A 205 -16.68 -15.27 -22.89
C THR A 205 -17.07 -15.14 -21.41
N ARG A 206 -16.11 -15.34 -20.51
CA ARG A 206 -16.28 -15.13 -19.05
C ARG A 206 -15.67 -13.80 -18.64
N LYS A 207 -16.10 -13.28 -17.49
CA LYS A 207 -15.49 -12.12 -16.84
C LYS A 207 -14.47 -12.60 -15.81
N PRO A 208 -13.20 -12.19 -15.89
CA PRO A 208 -12.18 -12.58 -14.92
C PRO A 208 -12.56 -12.27 -13.47
N ILE A 209 -13.19 -11.13 -13.22
CA ILE A 209 -13.63 -10.72 -11.88
C ILE A 209 -14.64 -11.71 -11.26
N ASP A 210 -15.56 -12.26 -12.06
CA ASP A 210 -16.60 -13.16 -11.57
C ASP A 210 -15.99 -14.50 -11.14
N ILE A 211 -15.00 -15.01 -11.88
CA ILE A 211 -14.28 -16.23 -11.53
C ILE A 211 -13.49 -16.04 -10.22
N ILE A 212 -12.82 -14.90 -10.07
CA ILE A 212 -12.10 -14.58 -8.82
C ILE A 212 -13.10 -14.47 -7.66
N ALA A 213 -14.23 -13.79 -7.85
CA ALA A 213 -15.23 -13.59 -6.81
C ALA A 213 -15.86 -14.89 -6.31
N GLN A 214 -16.04 -15.89 -7.18
CA GLN A 214 -16.56 -17.21 -6.80
C GLN A 214 -15.65 -17.97 -5.83
N THR A 215 -14.36 -17.64 -5.78
CA THR A 215 -13.39 -18.25 -4.86
C THR A 215 -13.50 -17.79 -3.40
N ASN A 216 -14.31 -16.77 -3.11
CA ASN A 216 -14.41 -16.12 -1.79
C ASN A 216 -13.02 -15.79 -1.18
N PRO A 217 -12.19 -15.00 -1.88
CA PRO A 217 -10.80 -14.79 -1.47
C PRO A 217 -10.70 -14.04 -0.14
N ILE A 218 -9.63 -14.28 0.62
CA ILE A 218 -9.24 -13.43 1.74
C ILE A 218 -8.38 -12.29 1.20
N LEU A 219 -8.76 -11.04 1.46
CA LEU A 219 -7.96 -9.88 1.05
C LEU A 219 -6.90 -9.56 2.10
N ILE A 220 -5.67 -9.39 1.64
CA ILE A 220 -4.58 -8.83 2.43
C ILE A 220 -4.20 -7.49 1.83
N ILE A 221 -4.44 -6.42 2.58
CA ILE A 221 -4.12 -5.06 2.18
C ILE A 221 -2.82 -4.65 2.87
N ASP A 222 -1.79 -4.44 2.06
CA ASP A 222 -0.49 -3.91 2.50
C ASP A 222 -0.50 -2.39 2.34
N GLU A 223 -0.27 -1.65 3.43
CA GLU A 223 -0.33 -0.18 3.48
C GLU A 223 -1.71 0.39 3.02
N PRO A 224 -2.79 0.12 3.80
CA PRO A 224 -4.19 0.46 3.50
C PRO A 224 -4.43 1.94 3.21
N GLN A 225 -3.71 2.85 3.88
CA GLN A 225 -3.82 4.30 3.71
C GLN A 225 -3.60 4.77 2.27
N SER A 226 -2.86 3.99 1.47
CA SER A 226 -2.58 4.28 0.06
C SER A 226 -3.53 3.57 -0.90
N VAL A 227 -4.41 2.70 -0.41
CA VAL A 227 -5.42 1.97 -1.22
C VAL A 227 -6.87 2.31 -0.85
N GLU A 228 -7.08 3.27 0.05
CA GLU A 228 -8.39 3.67 0.58
C GLU A 228 -9.19 4.65 -0.29
N GLY A 229 -8.72 4.98 -1.50
CA GLY A 229 -9.47 5.82 -2.44
C GLY A 229 -10.85 5.23 -2.76
N LYS A 230 -11.88 6.08 -2.91
CA LYS A 230 -13.29 5.67 -3.14
C LYS A 230 -13.42 4.59 -4.23
N ASN A 231 -12.82 4.82 -5.40
CA ASN A 231 -12.87 3.88 -6.52
C ASN A 231 -12.22 2.53 -6.18
N THR A 232 -11.08 2.56 -5.49
CA THR A 232 -10.39 1.34 -5.05
C THR A 232 -11.23 0.57 -4.04
N LYS A 233 -11.85 1.25 -3.05
CA LYS A 233 -12.74 0.61 -2.07
C LYS A 233 -13.92 -0.10 -2.75
N GLU A 234 -14.56 0.53 -3.73
CA GLU A 234 -15.65 -0.10 -4.48
C GLU A 234 -15.15 -1.27 -5.35
N ALA A 235 -13.99 -1.13 -5.99
CA ALA A 235 -13.40 -2.21 -6.78
C ALA A 235 -13.06 -3.45 -5.93
N LEU A 236 -12.58 -3.26 -4.69
CA LEU A 236 -12.27 -4.38 -3.79
C LEU A 236 -13.50 -5.20 -3.39
N LYS A 237 -14.70 -4.58 -3.34
CA LYS A 237 -15.95 -5.31 -3.07
C LYS A 237 -16.30 -6.30 -4.18
N LEU A 238 -15.88 -6.02 -5.43
CA LEU A 238 -16.14 -6.88 -6.58
C LEU A 238 -15.46 -8.25 -6.47
N PHE A 239 -14.43 -8.38 -5.62
CA PHE A 239 -13.81 -9.68 -5.33
C PHE A 239 -14.65 -10.56 -4.40
N ASN A 240 -15.79 -10.07 -3.88
CA ASN A 240 -16.62 -10.80 -2.92
C ASN A 240 -15.80 -11.47 -1.80
N PRO A 241 -15.01 -10.68 -1.05
CA PRO A 241 -14.02 -11.25 -0.14
C PRO A 241 -14.66 -11.90 1.08
N LEU A 242 -14.05 -12.99 1.56
CA LEU A 242 -14.50 -13.66 2.80
C LEU A 242 -14.30 -12.76 4.02
N PHE A 243 -13.12 -12.15 4.13
CA PHE A 243 -12.77 -11.12 5.11
C PHE A 243 -11.52 -10.35 4.63
N THR A 244 -11.18 -9.27 5.33
CA THR A 244 -10.04 -8.41 4.98
C THR A 244 -9.06 -8.30 6.14
N LEU A 245 -7.76 -8.46 5.85
CA LEU A 245 -6.66 -8.22 6.77
C LEU A 245 -5.87 -6.99 6.30
N ARG A 246 -5.69 -6.01 7.18
CA ARG A 246 -4.96 -4.76 6.90
C ARG A 246 -3.65 -4.73 7.66
N TYR A 247 -2.53 -4.77 6.96
CA TYR A 247 -1.19 -4.66 7.55
C TYR A 247 -0.60 -3.27 7.27
N SER A 248 -0.25 -2.54 8.33
CA SER A 248 0.40 -1.22 8.22
C SER A 248 1.15 -0.86 9.47
N ALA A 249 2.09 0.07 9.36
CA ALA A 249 2.59 0.80 10.52
C ALA A 249 1.66 1.96 10.94
N THR A 250 0.88 2.51 10.00
CA THR A 250 0.07 3.71 10.23
C THR A 250 -1.33 3.53 9.64
N HIS A 251 -2.32 3.34 10.51
CA HIS A 251 -3.71 3.21 10.08
C HIS A 251 -4.41 4.57 10.14
N ARG A 252 -5.07 4.98 9.05
CA ARG A 252 -5.94 6.17 9.05
C ARG A 252 -7.34 5.84 9.55
N GLU A 253 -7.87 4.71 9.09
CA GLU A 253 -9.14 4.15 9.56
C GLU A 253 -8.86 2.95 10.47
N GLU A 254 -9.36 3.00 11.70
CA GLU A 254 -9.29 1.87 12.62
C GLU A 254 -10.57 1.04 12.51
N TYR A 255 -10.45 -0.18 11.95
CA TYR A 255 -11.50 -1.20 12.04
C TYR A 255 -11.28 -2.04 13.30
N ASN A 256 -11.37 -3.37 13.22
CA ASN A 256 -11.11 -4.25 14.36
C ASN A 256 -9.61 -4.44 14.53
N LYS A 257 -8.95 -3.53 15.28
CA LYS A 257 -7.52 -3.69 15.61
C LYS A 257 -7.35 -4.89 16.52
N ILE A 258 -6.60 -5.89 16.05
CA ILE A 258 -6.40 -7.16 16.74
C ILE A 258 -4.95 -7.36 17.20
N TYR A 259 -4.01 -6.58 16.68
CA TYR A 259 -2.61 -6.64 17.09
C TYR A 259 -1.93 -5.29 16.87
N ARG A 260 -1.00 -4.93 17.76
CA ARG A 260 -0.16 -3.73 17.63
C ARG A 260 1.29 -4.01 18.03
N LEU A 261 2.20 -3.59 17.17
CA LEU A 261 3.62 -3.40 17.44
C LEU A 261 4.02 -2.04 16.87
N ASP A 262 3.95 -1.01 17.71
CA ASP A 262 4.25 0.37 17.32
C ASP A 262 5.76 0.65 17.32
N ALA A 263 6.14 1.86 16.90
CA ALA A 263 7.54 2.30 16.84
C ALA A 263 8.26 2.20 18.19
N LEU A 264 7.57 2.53 19.29
CA LEU A 264 8.14 2.55 20.63
C LEU A 264 8.37 1.13 21.13
N ASP A 265 7.39 0.24 20.95
CA ASP A 265 7.50 -1.18 21.26
C ASP A 265 8.60 -1.85 20.44
N ALA A 266 8.64 -1.58 19.13
CA ALA A 266 9.67 -2.11 18.24
C ALA A 266 11.08 -1.65 18.67
N TYR A 267 11.22 -0.39 19.08
CA TYR A 267 12.46 0.15 19.60
C TYR A 267 12.85 -0.46 20.95
N ASN A 268 11.91 -0.54 21.90
CA ASN A 268 12.13 -1.11 23.23
C ASN A 268 12.50 -2.60 23.16
N LYS A 269 11.91 -3.35 22.22
CA LYS A 269 12.24 -4.75 21.92
C LYS A 269 13.51 -4.92 21.08
N LYS A 270 14.23 -3.82 20.77
CA LYS A 270 15.46 -3.80 19.94
C LYS A 270 15.28 -4.46 18.57
N LEU A 271 14.08 -4.36 18.00
CA LEU A 271 13.74 -4.92 16.69
C LEU A 271 14.16 -3.98 15.54
N VAL A 272 14.26 -2.68 15.83
CA VAL A 272 14.63 -1.64 14.87
C VAL A 272 15.81 -0.81 15.40
N LYS A 273 16.55 -0.17 14.49
CA LYS A 273 17.67 0.70 14.86
C LYS A 273 17.17 2.04 15.39
N LYS A 274 17.89 2.60 16.36
CA LYS A 274 17.67 3.99 16.81
C LYS A 274 18.03 4.94 15.66
N ILE A 275 17.15 5.89 15.37
CA ILE A 275 17.45 7.02 14.49
C ILE A 275 17.79 8.22 15.38
N GLN A 276 18.98 8.79 15.22
CA GLN A 276 19.35 10.05 15.85
C GLN A 276 19.34 11.16 14.79
N VAL A 277 18.39 12.08 14.92
CA VAL A 277 18.29 13.24 14.03
C VAL A 277 19.21 14.33 14.54
N LYS A 278 20.23 14.71 13.75
CA LYS A 278 21.04 15.91 13.98
C LYS A 278 20.49 17.04 13.13
N GLY A 279 19.66 17.90 13.73
CA GLY A 279 19.24 19.13 13.08
C GLY A 279 20.41 20.09 12.98
N ILE A 280 20.88 20.36 11.76
CA ILE A 280 21.88 21.39 11.50
C ILE A 280 21.12 22.69 11.26
N SER A 281 21.18 23.61 12.21
CA SER A 281 20.72 24.99 12.00
C SER A 281 21.94 25.89 11.89
N VAL A 282 21.99 26.67 10.81
CA VAL A 282 23.03 27.69 10.64
C VAL A 282 22.70 28.83 11.61
N LYS A 283 23.49 28.97 12.68
CA LYS A 283 23.42 30.11 13.60
C LYS A 283 24.39 31.19 13.11
N GLY A 284 23.82 32.34 12.72
CA GLY A 284 24.58 33.49 12.24
C GLY A 284 24.74 33.51 10.72
N THR A 285 24.44 34.66 10.12
CA THR A 285 24.71 34.96 8.72
C THR A 285 26.07 35.62 8.64
N THR A 286 27.08 34.89 8.14
CA THR A 286 28.44 35.43 7.92
C THR A 286 28.48 36.43 6.77
N GLY A 287 27.43 36.49 5.94
CA GLY A 287 27.39 37.31 4.74
C GLY A 287 28.39 36.89 3.68
N THR A 288 28.99 35.71 3.80
CA THR A 288 30.00 35.20 2.86
C THR A 288 29.41 34.33 1.76
N THR A 289 28.22 33.76 1.99
CA THR A 289 27.45 32.99 1.00
C THR A 289 26.17 33.74 0.65
N GLY A 290 25.88 33.92 -0.64
CA GLY A 290 24.66 34.58 -1.12
C GLY A 290 23.39 33.90 -0.61
N TYR A 291 22.49 34.67 0.00
CA TYR A 291 21.15 34.23 0.41
C TYR A 291 20.09 34.99 -0.40
N ILE A 292 19.29 34.26 -1.17
CA ILE A 292 18.10 34.81 -1.85
C ILE A 292 17.00 33.80 -1.66
N TYR A 293 15.87 34.24 -1.09
CA TYR A 293 14.67 33.45 -0.98
C TYR A 293 13.56 34.10 -1.80
N PHE A 294 13.04 33.39 -2.79
CA PHE A 294 11.95 33.85 -3.64
C PHE A 294 10.62 33.39 -3.05
N GLU A 295 9.80 34.35 -2.60
CA GLU A 295 8.52 34.09 -1.93
C GLU A 295 7.38 33.93 -2.94
N GLY A 296 7.41 34.69 -4.04
CA GLY A 296 6.43 34.58 -5.12
C GLY A 296 6.33 35.85 -5.99
N ILE A 297 5.39 35.85 -6.93
CA ILE A 297 5.14 36.98 -7.85
C ILE A 297 3.80 37.64 -7.50
N ASN A 298 3.82 38.96 -7.39
CA ASN A 298 2.62 39.77 -7.32
C ASN A 298 2.15 40.10 -8.74
N LEU A 299 1.01 39.56 -9.11
CA LEU A 299 0.34 39.82 -10.39
C LEU A 299 -0.76 40.87 -10.23
N SER A 300 -0.91 41.73 -11.23
CA SER A 300 -1.96 42.75 -11.27
C SER A 300 -2.34 43.04 -12.71
N ASP A 301 -3.64 43.17 -12.97
CA ASP A 301 -4.15 43.50 -14.32
C ASP A 301 -3.81 44.93 -14.76
N LYS A 302 -3.33 45.77 -13.82
CA LYS A 302 -3.05 47.19 -14.04
C LYS A 302 -1.57 47.55 -13.96
N LYS A 303 -0.70 46.63 -13.51
CA LYS A 303 0.72 46.90 -13.25
C LYS A 303 1.58 45.75 -13.77
N LYS A 304 2.82 46.07 -14.13
CA LYS A 304 3.83 45.06 -14.48
C LYS A 304 4.05 44.09 -13.29
N PRO A 305 4.36 42.81 -13.56
CA PRO A 305 4.61 41.84 -12.50
C PRO A 305 5.81 42.25 -11.64
N THR A 306 5.71 42.04 -10.34
CA THR A 306 6.81 42.23 -9.38
C THR A 306 7.02 40.96 -8.59
N ALA A 307 8.24 40.70 -8.12
CA ALA A 307 8.57 39.53 -7.32
C ALA A 307 8.80 39.94 -5.86
N ARG A 308 8.40 39.10 -4.91
CA ARG A 308 8.72 39.28 -3.50
C ARG A 308 9.90 38.38 -3.16
N ILE A 309 11.01 38.99 -2.76
CA ILE A 309 12.24 38.28 -2.39
C ILE A 309 12.70 38.67 -0.99
N GLU A 310 13.29 37.73 -0.27
CA GLU A 310 14.03 37.97 0.96
C GLU A 310 15.53 37.80 0.69
N PHE A 311 16.33 38.78 1.09
CA PHE A 311 17.78 38.77 0.94
C PHE A 311 18.46 39.48 2.11
N GLU A 312 19.76 39.27 2.26
CA GLU A 312 20.56 39.83 3.34
C GLU A 312 21.00 41.26 3.04
N VAL A 313 20.93 42.13 4.05
CA VAL A 313 21.32 43.53 3.97
C VAL A 313 22.19 43.89 5.15
N LYS A 314 23.27 44.62 4.88
CA LYS A 314 24.17 45.12 5.91
C LYS A 314 23.52 46.29 6.66
N GLN A 315 23.36 46.14 7.98
CA GLN A 315 22.86 47.16 8.90
C GLN A 315 23.93 47.52 9.94
N LYS A 316 23.67 48.57 10.73
CA LYS A 316 24.59 49.04 11.79
C LYS A 316 24.90 47.96 12.85
N SER A 317 23.95 47.06 13.12
CA SER A 317 24.06 45.99 14.12
C SER A 317 24.43 44.63 13.53
N GLY A 318 24.79 44.56 12.24
CA GLY A 318 25.14 43.31 11.56
C GLY A 318 24.29 43.07 10.31
N ILE A 319 24.22 41.82 9.87
CA ILE A 319 23.51 41.42 8.66
C ILE A 319 22.10 40.97 9.03
N LYS A 320 21.09 41.51 8.35
CA LYS A 320 19.69 41.14 8.56
C LYS A 320 19.02 40.79 7.24
N ARG A 321 18.17 39.76 7.27
CA ARG A 321 17.29 39.42 6.15
C ARG A 321 16.12 40.38 6.11
N ILE A 322 15.86 40.93 4.93
CA ILE A 322 14.70 41.78 4.68
C ILE A 322 13.95 41.27 3.47
N THR A 323 12.63 41.38 3.51
CA THR A 323 11.76 41.09 2.37
C THR A 323 11.46 42.38 1.61
N LYS A 324 11.59 42.35 0.28
CA LYS A 324 11.20 43.45 -0.62
C LYS A 324 10.46 42.95 -1.84
N ASN A 325 9.58 43.79 -2.36
CA ASN A 325 9.08 43.66 -3.72
C ASN A 325 10.11 44.26 -4.68
N VAL A 326 10.45 43.51 -5.72
CA VAL A 326 11.44 43.85 -6.73
C VAL A 326 10.84 43.79 -8.12
N ASP A 327 11.34 44.64 -8.98
CA ASP A 327 10.99 44.78 -10.38
C ASP A 327 12.21 44.53 -11.28
N VAL A 328 11.98 44.45 -12.59
CA VAL A 328 13.06 44.30 -13.58
C VAL A 328 14.00 45.50 -13.48
N GLY A 329 15.29 45.22 -13.36
CA GLY A 329 16.35 46.22 -13.13
C GLY A 329 16.74 46.38 -11.66
N PHE A 330 16.03 45.75 -10.71
CA PHE A 330 16.38 45.83 -9.29
C PHE A 330 17.73 45.16 -9.00
N ASN A 331 18.70 45.91 -8.46
CA ASN A 331 20.07 45.45 -8.20
C ASN A 331 20.26 45.11 -6.70
N LEU A 332 20.45 43.82 -6.39
CA LEU A 332 20.62 43.36 -5.00
C LEU A 332 21.91 43.89 -4.38
N TYR A 333 22.96 44.14 -5.16
CA TYR A 333 24.23 44.69 -4.67
C TYR A 333 24.02 46.08 -4.06
N GLU A 334 23.36 46.98 -4.78
CA GLU A 334 23.09 48.34 -4.29
C GLU A 334 22.11 48.32 -3.11
N HIS A 335 21.05 47.52 -3.22
CA HIS A 335 20.00 47.46 -2.20
C HIS A 335 20.40 46.69 -0.92
N SER A 336 21.46 45.89 -0.97
CA SER A 336 22.06 45.22 0.19
C SER A 336 23.07 46.06 0.96
N LYS A 337 23.33 47.30 0.53
CA LYS A 337 24.44 48.15 0.98
C LYS A 337 25.81 47.59 0.57
N TYR A 338 25.92 47.19 -0.70
CA TYR A 338 27.15 46.78 -1.37
C TYR A 338 27.77 45.51 -0.76
N MET A 339 26.94 44.49 -0.50
CA MET A 339 27.43 43.19 -0.04
C MET A 339 27.93 42.38 -1.25
N GLU A 340 29.23 42.05 -1.27
CA GLU A 340 29.93 41.46 -2.44
C GLU A 340 29.26 40.20 -3.02
N GLN A 341 28.61 39.38 -2.19
CA GLN A 341 27.91 38.17 -2.65
C GLN A 341 26.75 38.45 -3.62
N TYR A 342 26.26 39.70 -3.70
CA TYR A 342 25.19 40.10 -4.61
C TYR A 342 25.69 40.82 -5.87
N LYS A 343 27.00 40.91 -6.08
CA LYS A 343 27.56 41.49 -7.30
C LYS A 343 27.11 40.68 -8.53
N GLY A 344 26.49 41.35 -9.50
CA GLY A 344 25.93 40.73 -10.71
C GLY A 344 24.49 40.20 -10.57
N TYR A 345 23.87 40.34 -9.40
CA TYR A 345 22.46 39.97 -9.17
C TYR A 345 21.53 41.16 -9.42
N THR A 346 21.31 41.47 -10.69
CA THR A 346 20.27 42.42 -11.14
C THR A 346 19.13 41.65 -11.76
N VAL A 347 17.88 41.95 -11.39
CA VAL A 347 16.71 41.25 -11.92
C VAL A 347 16.57 41.51 -13.42
N ALA A 348 16.69 40.48 -14.25
CA ALA A 348 16.59 40.55 -15.69
C ALA A 348 15.16 40.31 -16.19
N GLU A 349 14.46 39.32 -15.61
CA GLU A 349 13.10 38.97 -16.01
C GLU A 349 12.28 38.50 -14.80
N ILE A 350 10.98 38.85 -14.80
CA ILE A 350 9.98 38.31 -13.88
C ILE A 350 8.87 37.67 -14.72
N ASN A 351 8.76 36.34 -14.69
CA ASN A 351 7.81 35.60 -15.51
C ASN A 351 6.64 35.08 -14.65
N GLY A 352 5.51 35.78 -14.72
CA GLY A 352 4.30 35.44 -13.97
C GLY A 352 3.68 34.09 -14.32
N TYR A 353 3.84 33.62 -15.56
CA TYR A 353 3.26 32.35 -16.01
C TYR A 353 4.07 31.14 -15.52
N LYS A 354 5.41 31.24 -15.58
CA LYS A 354 6.32 30.18 -15.11
C LYS A 354 6.59 30.27 -13.61
N ASN A 355 6.16 31.36 -12.96
CA ASN A 355 6.48 31.68 -11.58
C ASN A 355 8.01 31.70 -11.33
N THR A 356 8.76 32.36 -12.21
CA THR A 356 10.22 32.42 -12.16
C THR A 356 10.74 33.86 -12.13
N ILE A 357 11.89 34.05 -11.49
CA ILE A 357 12.70 35.26 -11.54
C ILE A 357 14.09 34.88 -12.07
N THR A 358 14.63 35.68 -12.99
CA THR A 358 15.95 35.46 -13.60
C THR A 358 16.84 36.66 -13.31
N PHE A 359 18.11 36.43 -12.99
CA PHE A 359 19.08 37.49 -12.77
C PHE A 359 20.00 37.64 -14.00
N THR A 360 20.71 38.77 -14.09
CA THR A 360 21.65 39.04 -15.19
C THR A 360 22.83 38.08 -15.25
N ASN A 361 23.13 37.38 -14.16
CA ASN A 361 24.20 36.39 -14.07
C ASN A 361 23.75 34.95 -14.35
N GLY A 362 22.50 34.74 -14.78
CA GLY A 362 21.87 33.44 -14.99
C GLY A 362 20.86 33.10 -13.91
#